data_AF-A0A1I5W2B8-F1
#
_entry.id   AF-A0A1I5W2B8-F1
#
_cell.length_a   1.000
_cell.length_b   1.000
_cell.length_c   1.000
_cell.angle_alpha   90.00
_cell.angle_beta   90.00
_cell.angle_gamma   90.00
#
_symmetry.space_group_name_H-M   'P 1'
#
loop_
_entity.id
_entity.type
_entity.pdbx_description
1 polymer ?
#
loop_
_entity_poly.entity_id
_entity_poly.type
_entity_poly.pdbx_seq_one_letter_code
_entity_poly.pdbx_strand_id
1 'polypeptide(L)'
;MRADVQARNAKIVEMAKKGYARPTIAREVGINVQAVYTVISQARVGGADIPRVHGYHLGASRSPRVLVDKDVFIRLNPVAAERQITTRELISQILHVVARENLTDAILDDGDRDE
;
A
#
# COMPACT_ATOMS: atom_id res chain seq x y z
N MET A 1 -35.12 -3.74 5.24
CA MET A 1 -34.12 -4.82 5.13
C MET A 1 -33.49 -4.94 3.74
N ARG A 2 -34.25 -4.87 2.61
CA ARG A 2 -33.68 -4.98 1.25
C ARG A 2 -32.77 -3.81 0.82
N ALA A 3 -33.10 -2.58 1.24
CA ALA A 3 -32.32 -1.38 0.87
C ALA A 3 -30.89 -1.40 1.44
N ASP A 4 -30.72 -1.91 2.65
CA ASP A 4 -29.42 -2.00 3.34
C ASP A 4 -28.49 -3.02 2.65
N VAL A 5 -29.03 -4.16 2.24
CA VAL A 5 -28.28 -5.17 1.46
C VAL A 5 -27.85 -4.61 0.10
N GLN A 6 -28.71 -3.82 -0.54
CA GLN A 6 -28.40 -3.23 -1.84
C GLN A 6 -27.34 -2.13 -1.75
N ALA A 7 -27.41 -1.26 -0.75
CA ALA A 7 -26.39 -0.25 -0.47
C ALA A 7 -25.03 -0.90 -0.17
N ARG A 8 -25.03 -1.98 0.64
CA ARG A 8 -23.83 -2.76 0.94
C ARG A 8 -23.21 -3.37 -0.31
N ASN A 9 -24.02 -3.98 -1.17
CA ASN A 9 -23.54 -4.57 -2.43
C ASN A 9 -22.99 -3.52 -3.38
N ALA A 10 -23.61 -2.34 -3.44
CA ALA A 10 -23.10 -1.21 -4.22
C ALA A 10 -21.71 -0.76 -3.72
N LYS A 11 -21.52 -0.63 -2.41
CA LYS A 11 -20.20 -0.30 -1.80
C LYS A 11 -19.14 -1.34 -2.16
N ILE A 12 -19.47 -2.64 -2.11
CA ILE A 12 -18.57 -3.72 -2.50
C ILE A 12 -18.12 -3.58 -3.97
N VAL A 13 -19.07 -3.33 -4.87
CA VAL A 13 -18.79 -3.19 -6.31
C VAL A 13 -17.94 -1.96 -6.58
N GLU A 14 -18.24 -0.83 -5.93
CA GLU A 14 -17.48 0.41 -6.07
C GLU A 14 -16.01 0.22 -5.64
N MET A 15 -15.78 -0.37 -4.47
CA MET A 15 -14.42 -0.69 -4.01
C MET A 15 -13.72 -1.68 -4.94
N ALA A 16 -14.44 -2.68 -5.47
CA ALA A 16 -13.86 -3.62 -6.41
C ALA A 16 -13.45 -2.96 -7.73
N LYS A 17 -14.25 -2.00 -8.24
CA LYS A 17 -13.90 -1.19 -9.43
C LYS A 17 -12.66 -0.34 -9.20
N LYS A 18 -12.50 0.20 -7.99
CA LYS A 18 -11.29 0.92 -7.55
C LYS A 18 -10.06 0.00 -7.33
N GLY A 19 -10.21 -1.31 -7.53
CA GLY A 19 -9.10 -2.27 -7.45
C GLY A 19 -8.72 -2.72 -6.04
N TYR A 20 -9.59 -2.50 -5.04
CA TYR A 20 -9.34 -3.00 -3.68
C TYR A 20 -9.38 -4.53 -3.63
N ALA A 21 -8.50 -5.13 -2.82
CA ALA A 21 -8.52 -6.56 -2.57
C ALA A 21 -9.77 -7.00 -1.77
N ARG A 22 -10.28 -8.20 -2.06
CA ARG A 22 -11.46 -8.80 -1.40
C ARG A 22 -11.36 -8.84 0.13
N PRO A 23 -10.22 -9.19 0.76
CA PRO A 23 -10.09 -9.14 2.22
C PRO A 23 -10.23 -7.72 2.79
N THR A 24 -9.76 -6.70 2.08
CA THR A 24 -9.92 -5.29 2.48
C THR A 24 -11.37 -4.87 2.41
N ILE A 25 -12.06 -5.21 1.31
CA ILE A 25 -13.50 -4.93 1.14
C ILE A 25 -14.32 -5.64 2.22
N ALA A 26 -13.99 -6.91 2.53
CA ALA A 26 -14.65 -7.70 3.57
C ALA A 26 -14.56 -7.03 4.95
N ARG A 27 -13.37 -6.56 5.32
CA ARG A 27 -13.13 -5.83 6.58
C ARG A 27 -13.90 -4.51 6.62
N GLU A 28 -13.84 -3.74 5.55
CA GLU A 28 -14.48 -2.42 5.43
C GLU A 28 -16.02 -2.49 5.44
N VAL A 29 -16.57 -3.60 4.96
CA VAL A 29 -18.01 -3.81 4.84
C VAL A 29 -18.56 -4.68 5.98
N GLY A 30 -17.69 -5.32 6.77
CA GLY A 30 -18.07 -6.16 7.91
C GLY A 30 -18.69 -7.50 7.52
N ILE A 31 -18.27 -8.10 6.40
CA ILE A 31 -18.80 -9.40 5.93
C ILE A 31 -17.67 -10.37 5.57
N ASN A 32 -18.00 -11.66 5.40
CA ASN A 32 -17.04 -12.67 4.97
C ASN A 32 -16.52 -12.37 3.53
N VAL A 33 -15.23 -12.60 3.31
CA VAL A 33 -14.55 -12.56 2.01
C VAL A 33 -15.29 -13.40 0.95
N GLN A 34 -15.85 -14.55 1.33
CA GLN A 34 -16.62 -15.39 0.41
C GLN A 34 -17.91 -14.68 -0.08
N ALA A 35 -18.57 -13.93 0.79
CA ALA A 35 -19.73 -13.14 0.40
C ALA A 35 -19.35 -12.00 -0.55
N VAL A 36 -18.23 -11.33 -0.29
CA VAL A 36 -17.64 -10.33 -1.21
C VAL A 36 -17.36 -10.94 -2.58
N TYR A 37 -16.77 -12.14 -2.62
CA TYR A 37 -16.52 -12.85 -3.88
C TYR A 37 -17.80 -13.09 -4.67
N THR A 38 -18.86 -13.60 -4.02
CA THR A 38 -20.15 -13.85 -4.66
C THR A 38 -20.74 -12.57 -5.25
N VAL A 39 -20.73 -11.47 -4.51
CA VAL A 39 -21.26 -10.17 -4.97
C VAL A 39 -20.49 -9.66 -6.19
N ILE A 40 -19.15 -9.71 -6.16
CA ILE A 40 -18.31 -9.27 -7.28
C ILE A 40 -18.51 -10.19 -8.50
N SER A 41 -18.64 -11.50 -8.29
CA SER A 41 -18.89 -12.46 -9.36
C SER A 41 -20.22 -12.18 -10.07
N GLN A 42 -21.29 -12.01 -9.29
CA GLN A 42 -22.62 -11.65 -9.82
C GLN A 42 -22.60 -10.30 -10.54
N ALA A 43 -21.90 -9.30 -10.01
CA ALA A 43 -21.79 -8.00 -10.66
C ALA A 43 -21.07 -8.10 -12.02
N ARG A 44 -20.01 -8.90 -12.15
CA ARG A 44 -19.35 -9.14 -13.44
C ARG A 44 -20.24 -9.86 -14.44
N VAL A 45 -20.99 -10.87 -13.98
CA VAL A 45 -21.98 -11.55 -14.83
C VAL A 45 -23.06 -10.57 -15.30
N GLY A 46 -23.45 -9.62 -14.45
CA GLY A 46 -24.35 -8.52 -14.79
C GLY A 46 -23.72 -7.40 -15.63
N GLY A 47 -22.51 -7.58 -16.16
CA GLY A 47 -21.85 -6.63 -17.06
C GLY A 47 -21.05 -5.51 -16.39
N ALA A 48 -20.86 -5.54 -15.06
CA ALA A 48 -20.00 -4.57 -14.40
C ALA A 48 -18.53 -4.80 -14.78
N ASP A 49 -17.88 -3.77 -15.32
CA ASP A 49 -16.44 -3.77 -15.56
C ASP A 49 -15.69 -3.69 -14.23
N ILE A 50 -15.24 -4.84 -13.73
CA ILE A 50 -14.52 -4.98 -12.46
C ILE A 50 -13.22 -5.74 -12.74
N PRO A 51 -12.04 -5.12 -12.55
CA PRO A 51 -10.75 -5.72 -12.87
C PRO A 51 -10.53 -7.02 -12.08
N ARG A 52 -9.94 -8.04 -12.73
CA ARG A 52 -9.51 -9.26 -12.06
C ARG A 52 -8.19 -9.01 -11.33
N VAL A 53 -8.27 -8.49 -10.11
CA VAL A 53 -7.10 -8.37 -9.22
C VAL A 53 -6.58 -9.77 -8.83
N HIS A 54 -5.35 -10.07 -9.23
CA HIS A 54 -4.61 -11.27 -8.85
C HIS A 54 -3.62 -10.87 -7.75
N GLY A 55 -3.73 -11.44 -6.54
CA GLY A 55 -2.85 -11.13 -5.41
C GLY A 55 -3.33 -9.99 -4.49
N TYR A 56 -2.51 -9.68 -3.48
CA TYR A 56 -2.73 -8.65 -2.46
C TYR A 56 -2.52 -7.24 -3.04
N HIS A 57 -3.49 -6.74 -3.81
CA HIS A 57 -3.53 -5.32 -4.15
C HIS A 57 -4.24 -4.55 -3.01
N LEU A 58 -3.43 -4.03 -2.08
CA LEU A 58 -3.86 -2.95 -1.18
C LEU A 58 -4.27 -1.79 -2.09
N GLY A 59 -5.56 -1.43 -2.05
CA GLY A 59 -6.13 -0.41 -2.93
C GLY A 59 -5.34 0.90 -2.89
N ALA A 60 -5.22 1.52 -4.06
CA ALA A 60 -4.94 2.95 -4.26
C ALA A 60 -3.83 3.63 -3.41
N SER A 61 -2.79 2.90 -3.02
CA SER A 61 -1.49 3.52 -2.76
C SER A 61 -0.40 2.63 -3.32
N ARG A 62 -0.14 2.76 -4.62
CA ARG A 62 1.25 2.65 -5.06
C ARG A 62 1.93 3.93 -4.56
N SER A 63 2.23 4.00 -3.26
CA SER A 63 3.32 4.87 -2.83
C SER A 63 4.48 4.54 -3.77
N PRO A 64 5.02 5.51 -4.52
CA PRO A 64 6.17 5.24 -5.36
C PRO A 64 7.19 4.55 -4.48
N ARG A 65 7.59 3.33 -4.87
CA ARG A 65 8.62 2.61 -4.13
C ARG A 65 9.91 3.40 -4.34
N VAL A 66 10.28 4.20 -3.36
CA VAL A 66 11.59 4.81 -3.31
C VAL A 66 12.56 3.69 -3.00
N LEU A 67 13.26 3.23 -4.03
CA LEU A 67 14.32 2.24 -3.91
C LEU A 67 15.64 2.98 -3.75
N VAL A 68 16.47 2.51 -2.84
CA VAL A 68 17.87 2.93 -2.78
C VAL A 68 18.54 2.39 -4.04
N ASP A 69 19.14 3.30 -4.81
CA ASP A 69 19.89 2.95 -6.00
C ASP A 69 20.98 1.92 -5.70
N LYS A 70 21.25 1.02 -6.65
CA LYS A 70 22.22 -0.07 -6.48
C LYS A 70 23.62 0.47 -6.16
N ASP A 71 24.03 1.57 -6.78
CA ASP A 71 25.35 2.15 -6.57
C ASP A 71 25.46 2.78 -5.18
N VAL A 72 24.39 3.42 -4.69
CA VAL A 72 24.30 3.90 -3.31
C VAL A 72 24.40 2.73 -2.34
N PHE A 73 23.68 1.63 -2.61
CA PHE A 73 23.71 0.44 -1.77
C PHE A 73 25.12 -0.18 -1.71
N ILE A 74 25.84 -0.24 -2.83
CA ILE A 74 27.22 -0.73 -2.89
C ILE A 74 28.16 0.18 -2.08
N ARG A 75 28.01 1.51 -2.20
CA ARG A 75 28.84 2.48 -1.44
C ARG A 75 28.64 2.39 0.07
N LEU A 76 27.47 1.96 0.53
CA LEU A 76 27.18 1.78 1.96
C LEU A 76 27.75 0.46 2.52
N ASN A 77 28.15 -0.49 1.67
CA ASN A 77 28.63 -1.81 2.10
C ASN A 77 29.87 -1.74 3.00
N PRO A 78 30.93 -0.95 2.69
CA PRO A 78 32.09 -0.84 3.58
C PRO A 78 31.73 -0.33 4.98
N VAL A 79 30.84 0.68 5.06
CA VAL A 79 30.39 1.26 6.33
C VAL A 79 29.57 0.25 7.16
N ALA A 80 28.77 -0.57 6.49
CA ALA A 80 28.01 -1.63 7.14
C ALA A 80 28.94 -2.76 7.64
N ALA A 81 29.94 -3.13 6.83
CA ALA A 81 30.92 -4.14 7.15
C ALA A 81 31.79 -3.75 8.36
N GLU A 82 32.21 -2.49 8.47
CA GLU A 82 32.92 -1.96 9.66
C GLU A 82 32.10 -2.14 10.95
N ARG A 83 30.78 -2.09 10.84
CA ARG A 83 29.83 -2.24 11.95
C ARG A 83 29.33 -3.68 12.12
N GLN A 84 29.79 -4.62 11.31
CA GLN A 84 29.36 -6.02 11.30
C GLN A 84 27.85 -6.19 11.15
N ILE A 85 27.20 -5.31 10.38
CA ILE A 85 25.78 -5.36 10.07
C ILE A 85 25.58 -5.41 8.56
N THR A 86 24.40 -5.82 8.12
CA THR A 86 24.02 -5.73 6.70
C THR A 86 23.77 -4.29 6.29
N THR A 87 23.96 -3.98 5.01
CA THR A 87 23.63 -2.65 4.45
C THR A 87 22.17 -2.25 4.72
N ARG A 88 21.24 -3.21 4.75
CA ARG A 88 19.82 -2.94 5.08
C ARG A 88 19.62 -2.55 6.54
N GLU A 89 20.35 -3.18 7.45
CA GLU A 89 20.33 -2.80 8.87
C GLU A 89 20.96 -1.43 9.07
N LEU A 90 22.05 -1.13 8.36
CA LEU A 90 22.64 0.21 8.37
C LEU A 90 21.65 1.27 7.88
N ILE A 91 20.96 1.04 6.76
CA ILE A 91 19.93 1.97 6.24
C ILE A 91 18.82 2.17 7.29
N SER A 92 18.33 1.08 7.89
CA SER A 92 17.31 1.15 8.95
C SER A 92 17.80 1.95 10.16
N GLN A 93 19.05 1.77 10.56
CA GLN A 93 19.67 2.49 11.67
C GLN A 93 19.82 3.98 11.38
N ILE A 94 20.24 4.34 10.16
CA ILE A 94 20.31 5.74 9.71
C ILE A 94 18.92 6.38 9.79
N LEU A 95 17.90 5.72 9.22
CA LEU A 95 16.52 6.22 9.25
C LEU A 95 16.00 6.38 10.68
N HIS A 96 16.37 5.47 11.59
CA HIS A 96 16.00 5.59 12.99
C HIS A 96 16.61 6.84 13.66
N VAL A 97 17.89 7.13 13.39
CA VAL A 97 18.56 8.33 13.91
C VAL A 97 17.93 9.60 13.34
N VAL A 98 17.73 9.65 12.02
CA VAL A 98 17.10 10.79 11.33
C VAL A 98 15.72 11.10 11.92
N ALA A 99 14.89 10.07 12.11
CA ALA A 99 13.56 10.23 12.69
C ALA A 99 13.61 10.66 14.17
N ARG A 100 14.51 10.06 14.96
CA ARG A 100 14.66 10.37 16.39
C ARG A 100 15.14 11.79 16.64
N GLU A 101 16.02 12.30 15.78
CA GLU A 101 16.64 13.62 15.92
C GLU A 101 15.92 14.70 15.11
N ASN A 102 14.77 14.38 14.52
CA ASN A 102 13.95 15.27 13.70
C ASN A 102 14.74 15.95 12.57
N LEU A 103 15.63 15.19 11.93
CA LEU A 103 16.50 15.66 10.84
C LEU A 103 15.87 15.50 9.46
N THR A 104 14.61 15.04 9.39
CA THR A 104 13.92 14.74 8.13
C THR A 104 13.90 15.96 7.22
N ASP A 105 13.40 17.10 7.71
CA ASP A 105 13.27 18.33 6.92
C ASP A 105 14.62 18.94 6.52
N ALA A 106 15.69 18.64 7.28
CA ALA A 106 17.04 19.09 6.99
C ALA A 106 17.74 18.26 5.89
N ILE A 107 17.29 17.01 5.67
CA ILE A 107 17.86 16.08 4.70
C ILE A 107 17.02 16.01 3.43
N LEU A 108 15.70 15.99 3.61
CA LEU A 108 14.70 16.06 2.56
C LEU A 108 14.30 17.53 2.42
N ASP A 109 15.21 18.34 1.90
CA ASP A 109 14.87 19.67 1.41
C ASP A 109 13.94 19.47 0.20
N ASP A 110 12.65 19.30 0.49
CA ASP A 110 11.60 19.07 -0.51
C ASP A 110 11.24 20.37 -1.27
N GLY A 111 12.04 21.42 -1.10
CA GLY A 111 11.75 22.78 -1.52
C GLY A 111 10.63 23.33 -0.67
N ASP A 112 10.90 24.40 0.08
CA ASP A 112 9.84 25.22 0.65
C ASP A 112 8.83 25.50 -0.47
N ARG A 113 7.59 25.04 -0.29
CA ARG A 113 6.47 25.56 -1.06
C ARG A 113 6.31 27.01 -0.61
N ASP A 114 7.03 27.89 -1.29
CA ASP A 114 6.64 29.28 -1.34
C ASP A 114 5.24 29.33 -2.01
N GLU A 115 4.29 29.90 -1.26
CA GLU A 115 2.89 30.27 -1.59
C GLU A 115 1.74 29.34 -1.13
#